data_AF-A0AAV2WKC1-F1
#
_entry.id   AF-A0AAV2WKC1-F1
#
_cell.length_a   1.000
_cell.length_b   1.000
_cell.length_c   1.000
_cell.angle_alpha   90.00
_cell.angle_beta   90.00
_cell.angle_gamma   90.00
#
_symmetry.space_group_name_H-M   'P 1'
#
loop_
_entity.id
_entity.type
_entity.pdbx_description
1 polymer ?
#
loop_
_entity_poly.entity_id
_entity_poly.type
_entity_poly.pdbx_seq_one_letter_code
_entity_poly.pdbx_strand_id
1 'polypeptide(L)'
;MSIDGAAVAVGGLRMASGISFLVDPLRANRLWGSPDRPDATAQLLLRSMGYRDALIGGLLLAAGVRGRNTRGWFLASGGADAADLLGGAGVHHQMPQSQRIIGLGGAVVGIGVGLWGATRRRVVQSGPTASVPRDQMS
;
A
#
# COMPACT_ATOMS: atom_id res chain seq x y z
N MET A 1 4.29 -5.85 -22.78
CA MET A 1 4.19 -6.05 -21.31
C MET A 1 3.08 -5.15 -20.80
N SER A 2 2.04 -5.70 -20.17
CA SER A 2 0.99 -4.88 -19.56
C SER A 2 1.43 -4.40 -18.18
N ILE A 3 1.65 -3.10 -18.04
CA ILE A 3 1.96 -2.47 -16.76
C ILE A 3 0.68 -2.48 -15.90
N ASP A 4 0.79 -2.90 -14.65
CA ASP A 4 -0.31 -2.81 -13.69
C ASP A 4 -0.32 -1.40 -13.07
N GLY A 5 -1.01 -0.46 -13.73
CA GLY A 5 -1.03 0.95 -13.33
C GLY A 5 -1.54 1.18 -11.90
N ALA A 6 -2.47 0.36 -11.42
CA ALA A 6 -2.96 0.46 -10.06
C ALA A 6 -1.91 -0.04 -9.03
N ALA A 7 -1.13 -1.06 -9.36
CA ALA A 7 0.00 -1.47 -8.52
C ALA A 7 1.12 -0.42 -8.51
N VAL A 8 1.35 0.24 -9.64
CA VAL A 8 2.34 1.33 -9.73
C VAL A 8 1.91 2.53 -8.88
N ALA A 9 0.66 2.97 -9.00
CA ALA A 9 0.15 4.10 -8.23
C ALA A 9 0.13 3.82 -6.72
N VAL A 10 -0.46 2.69 -6.30
CA VAL A 10 -0.56 2.34 -4.87
C VAL A 10 0.81 2.03 -4.28
N GLY A 11 1.63 1.26 -4.99
CA GLY A 11 3.00 0.95 -4.54
C GLY A 11 3.87 2.21 -4.44
N GLY A 12 3.79 3.10 -5.42
CA GLY A 12 4.52 4.37 -5.42
C GLY A 12 4.08 5.30 -4.30
N LEU A 13 2.78 5.44 -4.08
CA LEU A 13 2.24 6.26 -2.98
C LEU A 13 2.68 5.70 -1.62
N ARG A 14 2.53 4.38 -1.39
CA ARG A 14 2.95 3.74 -0.13
C ARG A 14 4.46 3.85 0.09
N MET A 15 5.24 3.70 -0.98
CA MET A 15 6.69 3.85 -0.93
C MET A 15 7.11 5.28 -0.56
N ALA A 16 6.53 6.28 -1.22
CA ALA A 16 6.83 7.68 -0.95
C ALA A 16 6.43 8.09 0.48
N SER A 17 5.26 7.63 0.95
CA SER A 17 4.81 7.84 2.33
C SER A 17 5.75 7.19 3.34
N GLY A 18 6.15 5.93 3.13
CA GLY A 18 7.09 5.22 4.00
C GLY A 18 8.47 5.89 4.07
N ILE A 19 8.99 6.37 2.93
CA ILE A 19 10.24 7.13 2.88
C ILE A 19 10.11 8.47 3.63
N SER A 20 8.96 9.15 3.55
CA SER A 20 8.71 10.37 4.33
C SER A 20 8.80 10.13 5.84
N PHE A 21 8.20 9.04 6.32
CA PHE A 21 8.31 8.63 7.73
C PHE A 21 9.74 8.21 8.13
N LEU A 22 10.54 7.74 7.17
CA LEU A 22 11.94 7.36 7.40
C LEU A 22 12.88 8.58 7.50
N VAL A 23 12.75 9.53 6.57
CA VAL A 23 13.65 10.69 6.44
C VAL A 23 13.33 11.77 7.46
N ASP A 24 12.04 12.05 7.69
CA ASP A 24 11.63 13.10 8.63
C ASP A 24 10.34 12.69 9.38
N PRO A 25 10.47 11.80 10.39
CA PRO A 25 9.33 11.37 11.21
C PRO A 25 8.67 12.55 11.94
N LEU A 26 9.38 13.66 12.16
CA LEU A 26 8.85 14.85 12.83
C LEU A 26 8.00 15.72 11.89
N ARG A 27 8.40 15.91 10.62
CA ARG A 27 7.53 16.54 9.62
C ARG A 27 6.34 15.65 9.28
N ALA A 28 6.52 14.34 9.16
CA ALA A 28 5.39 13.43 8.95
C ALA A 28 4.44 13.47 10.15
N ASN A 29 4.92 13.41 11.39
CA ASN A 29 4.07 13.53 12.58
C ASN A 29 3.38 14.90 12.72
N ARG A 30 4.02 16.00 12.28
CA ARG A 30 3.40 17.34 12.22
C ARG A 30 2.38 17.50 11.09
N LEU A 31 2.67 16.97 9.91
CA LEU A 31 1.76 16.96 8.77
C LEU A 31 0.51 16.10 9.06
N TRP A 32 0.66 15.12 9.96
CA TRP A 32 -0.40 14.21 10.42
C TRP A 32 -0.95 14.58 11.82
N GLY A 33 -0.60 15.76 12.35
CA GLY A 33 -1.38 16.45 13.37
C GLY A 33 -1.02 16.23 14.85
N SER A 34 0.18 15.76 15.21
CA SER A 34 0.61 15.67 16.62
C SER A 34 1.63 16.79 16.98
N PRO A 35 1.36 17.63 18.00
CA PRO A 35 2.25 18.74 18.38
C PRO A 35 3.45 18.31 19.26
N ASP A 36 3.40 17.13 19.89
CA ASP A 36 4.44 16.68 20.83
C ASP A 36 5.58 15.91 20.15
N ARG A 37 6.80 16.10 20.68
CA ARG A 37 7.99 15.36 20.21
C ARG A 37 7.85 13.88 20.64
N PRO A 38 7.81 12.93 19.69
CA PRO A 38 7.75 11.51 20.03
C PRO A 38 9.01 11.08 20.80
N ASP A 39 8.81 10.34 21.88
CA ASP A 39 9.89 9.74 22.68
C ASP A 39 10.72 8.75 21.82
N ALA A 40 11.94 8.41 22.25
CA ALA A 40 12.90 7.62 21.44
C ALA A 40 12.33 6.28 20.96
N THR A 41 11.53 5.60 21.79
CA THR A 41 10.82 4.36 21.43
C THR A 41 9.75 4.58 20.36
N ALA A 42 9.01 5.68 20.43
CA ALA A 42 8.02 6.05 19.42
C ALA A 42 8.68 6.39 18.08
N GLN A 43 9.86 7.04 18.10
CA GLN A 43 10.63 7.29 16.88
C GLN A 43 11.15 6.00 16.23
N LEU A 44 11.59 5.03 17.04
CA LEU A 44 12.03 3.73 16.52
C LEU A 44 10.85 2.98 15.87
N LEU A 45 9.67 2.99 16.50
CA LEU A 45 8.46 2.40 15.95
C LEU A 45 8.04 3.08 14.65
N LEU A 46 8.02 4.42 14.60
CA LEU A 46 7.72 5.19 13.40
C LEU A 46 8.69 4.90 12.25
N ARG A 47 9.99 4.75 12.55
CA ARG A 47 10.99 4.38 11.53
C ARG A 47 10.78 2.96 11.01
N SER A 48 10.49 2.00 11.90
CA SER A 48 10.16 0.61 11.49
C SER A 48 8.91 0.56 10.62
N MET A 49 7.89 1.34 10.99
CA MET A 49 6.67 1.56 10.22
C MET A 49 6.97 2.12 8.82
N GLY A 50 7.80 3.16 8.72
CA GLY A 50 8.23 3.73 7.45
C GLY A 50 9.04 2.74 6.59
N TYR A 51 9.96 1.97 7.19
CA TYR A 51 10.77 0.98 6.48
C TYR A 51 9.93 -0.12 5.83
N ARG A 52 9.01 -0.72 6.59
CA ARG A 52 8.17 -1.80 6.04
C ARG A 52 7.25 -1.28 4.94
N ASP A 53 6.72 -0.05 5.07
CA ASP A 53 5.81 0.53 4.07
C ASP A 53 6.56 0.93 2.81
N ALA A 54 7.78 1.46 2.95
CA ALA A 54 8.69 1.70 1.83
C ALA A 54 9.00 0.39 1.08
N LEU A 55 9.25 -0.69 1.81
CA LEU A 55 9.60 -1.99 1.24
C LEU A 55 8.39 -2.65 0.55
N ILE A 56 7.24 -2.73 1.22
CA ILE A 56 6.00 -3.29 0.62
C ILE A 56 5.56 -2.47 -0.58
N GLY A 57 5.59 -1.13 -0.47
CA GLY A 57 5.27 -0.22 -1.56
C GLY A 57 6.21 -0.37 -2.75
N GLY A 58 7.52 -0.43 -2.49
CA GLY A 58 8.54 -0.61 -3.52
C GLY A 58 8.43 -1.96 -4.23
N LEU A 59 8.13 -3.03 -3.51
CA LEU A 59 7.92 -4.36 -4.09
C LEU A 59 6.62 -4.44 -4.90
N LEU A 60 5.55 -3.78 -4.45
CA LEU A 60 4.31 -3.66 -5.20
C LEU A 60 4.51 -2.85 -6.50
N LEU A 61 5.21 -1.71 -6.41
CA LEU A 61 5.60 -0.87 -7.55
C LEU A 61 6.42 -1.69 -8.55
N ALA A 62 7.48 -2.36 -8.09
CA ALA A 62 8.35 -3.17 -8.94
C ALA A 62 7.58 -4.32 -9.61
N ALA A 63 6.69 -4.99 -8.88
CA ALA A 63 5.82 -6.02 -9.44
C ALA A 63 4.88 -5.45 -10.51
N GLY A 64 4.34 -4.25 -10.29
CA GLY A 64 3.47 -3.55 -11.24
C GLY A 64 4.17 -3.14 -12.53
N VAL A 65 5.37 -2.55 -12.43
CA VAL A 65 6.22 -2.19 -13.59
C VAL A 65 6.65 -3.44 -14.37
N ARG A 66 7.01 -4.53 -13.66
CA ARG A 66 7.44 -5.79 -14.28
C ARG A 66 6.27 -6.65 -14.79
N GLY A 67 5.03 -6.22 -14.63
CA GLY A 67 3.84 -6.99 -15.01
C GLY A 67 3.63 -8.30 -14.23
N ARG A 68 4.35 -8.49 -13.11
CA ARG A 68 4.25 -9.70 -12.27
C ARG A 68 2.95 -9.71 -11.47
N ASN A 69 2.62 -10.84 -10.84
CA ASN A 69 1.44 -10.92 -9.98
C ASN A 69 1.57 -9.97 -8.78
N THR A 70 0.62 -9.04 -8.65
CA THR A 70 0.59 -8.00 -7.60
C THR A 70 -0.38 -8.33 -6.47
N ARG A 71 -1.19 -9.38 -6.60
CA ARG A 71 -2.24 -9.72 -5.63
C ARG A 71 -1.69 -9.97 -4.23
N GLY A 72 -0.60 -10.73 -4.13
CA GLY A 72 0.07 -11.00 -2.85
C GLY A 72 0.62 -9.73 -2.19
N TRP A 73 1.10 -8.78 -3.00
CA TRP A 73 1.60 -7.50 -2.51
C TRP A 73 0.47 -6.57 -2.05
N PHE A 74 -0.70 -6.62 -2.69
CA PHE A 74 -1.90 -5.92 -2.22
C PHE A 74 -2.42 -6.50 -0.89
N LEU A 75 -2.44 -7.83 -0.74
CA LEU A 75 -2.77 -8.47 0.55
C LEU A 75 -1.78 -8.08 1.64
N ALA A 76 -0.48 -8.08 1.35
CA ALA A 76 0.54 -7.67 2.30
C ALA A 76 0.38 -6.20 2.70
N SER A 77 0.07 -5.32 1.75
CA SER A 77 -0.23 -3.90 2.00
C SER A 77 -1.43 -3.72 2.91
N GLY A 78 -2.57 -4.35 2.59
CA GLY A 78 -3.78 -4.25 3.41
C GLY A 78 -3.64 -4.92 4.77
N GLY A 79 -2.86 -6.01 4.86
CA GLY A 79 -2.54 -6.68 6.12
C GLY A 79 -1.69 -5.81 7.05
N ALA A 80 -0.73 -5.05 6.50
CA ALA A 80 0.04 -4.08 7.26
C ALA A 80 -0.86 -2.97 7.84
N ASP A 81 -1.80 -2.45 7.05
CA ASP A 81 -2.74 -1.43 7.49
C ASP A 81 -3.73 -1.96 8.55
N ALA A 82 -4.15 -3.23 8.43
CA ALA A 82 -4.94 -3.91 9.45
C ALA A 82 -4.17 -4.08 10.77
N ALA A 83 -2.89 -4.44 10.69
CA ALA A 83 -2.02 -4.57 11.86
C ALA A 83 -1.82 -3.21 12.56
N ASP A 84 -1.69 -2.12 11.80
CA ASP A 84 -1.63 -0.77 12.36
C ASP A 84 -2.92 -0.36 13.04
N LEU A 85 -4.07 -0.67 12.43
CA LEU A 85 -5.37 -0.35 13.01
C LEU A 85 -5.57 -1.11 14.32
N LEU A 86 -5.22 -2.40 14.36
CA LEU A 86 -5.28 -3.23 15.56
C LEU A 86 -4.29 -2.76 16.64
N GLY A 87 -3.06 -2.40 16.26
CA GLY A 87 -2.05 -1.85 17.17
C GLY A 87 -2.45 -0.48 17.73
N GLY A 88 -3.06 0.38 16.92
CA GLY A 88 -3.56 1.69 17.31
C GLY A 88 -4.83 1.64 18.16
N ALA A 89 -5.65 0.60 18.01
CA ALA A 89 -6.88 0.40 18.79
C ALA A 89 -6.61 0.17 20.29
N GLY A 90 -5.40 -0.24 20.71
CA GLY A 90 -5.05 -0.36 22.13
C GLY A 90 -4.75 0.99 22.82
N VAL A 91 -4.38 2.02 22.06
CA VAL A 91 -3.84 3.30 22.58
C VAL A 91 -4.70 4.51 22.15
N HIS A 92 -5.83 4.25 21.48
CA HIS A 92 -6.71 5.27 20.89
C HIS A 92 -7.26 6.32 21.87
N HIS A 93 -7.23 6.08 23.18
CA HIS A 93 -7.68 7.05 24.19
C HIS A 93 -6.65 8.17 24.42
N GLN A 94 -5.37 7.96 24.09
CA GLN A 94 -4.28 8.90 24.40
C GLN A 94 -3.83 9.73 23.18
N MET A 95 -4.47 9.56 22.02
CA MET A 95 -4.08 10.23 20.77
C MET A 95 -4.92 11.49 20.49
N PRO A 96 -4.31 12.60 20.04
CA PRO A 96 -5.03 13.78 19.59
C PRO A 96 -5.96 13.44 18.41
N GLN A 97 -7.14 14.07 18.38
CA GLN A 97 -8.25 13.73 17.50
C GLN A 97 -7.90 13.77 16.00
N SER A 98 -6.97 14.64 15.61
CA SER A 98 -6.37 14.72 14.27
C SER A 98 -5.64 13.43 13.87
N GLN A 99 -4.79 12.91 14.74
CA GLN A 99 -4.01 11.69 14.52
C GLN A 99 -4.91 10.46 14.44
N ARG A 100 -6.00 10.45 15.22
CA ARG A 100 -7.02 9.40 15.17
C ARG A 100 -7.76 9.38 13.83
N ILE A 101 -8.17 10.54 13.31
CA ILE A 101 -8.93 10.62 12.05
C ILE A 101 -8.05 10.25 10.85
N ILE A 102 -6.83 10.79 10.77
CA ILE A 102 -5.97 10.57 9.59
C ILE A 102 -5.32 9.18 9.66
N GLY A 103 -4.92 8.71 10.85
CA GLY A 103 -4.35 7.38 11.07
C GLY A 103 -5.35 6.24 10.87
N LEU A 104 -6.53 6.27 11.53
CA LEU A 104 -7.56 5.25 11.28
C LEU A 104 -8.14 5.36 9.87
N GLY A 105 -8.36 6.59 9.37
CA GLY A 105 -8.90 6.80 8.03
C GLY A 105 -7.97 6.22 6.95
N GLY A 106 -6.66 6.48 7.07
CA GLY A 106 -5.65 5.91 6.18
C GLY A 106 -5.61 4.38 6.25
N ALA A 107 -5.69 3.80 7.45
CA ALA A 107 -5.68 2.35 7.61
C ALA A 107 -6.91 1.67 6.99
N VAL A 108 -8.11 2.22 7.19
CA VAL A 108 -9.35 1.68 6.59
C VAL A 108 -9.29 1.74 5.07
N VAL A 109 -8.83 2.86 4.50
CA VAL A 109 -8.63 3.00 3.06
C VAL A 109 -7.58 2.00 2.56
N GLY A 110 -6.46 1.84 3.27
CA GLY A 110 -5.39 0.90 2.94
C GLY A 110 -5.84 -0.56 2.92
N ILE A 111 -6.63 -0.98 3.92
CA ILE A 111 -7.27 -2.31 3.96
C ILE A 111 -8.18 -2.50 2.75
N GLY A 112 -9.05 -1.52 2.45
CA GLY A 112 -9.96 -1.56 1.31
C GLY A 112 -9.22 -1.70 -0.03
N VAL A 113 -8.17 -0.89 -0.24
CA VAL A 113 -7.34 -0.95 -1.45
C VAL A 113 -6.57 -2.27 -1.53
N GLY A 114 -6.06 -2.79 -0.41
CA GLY A 114 -5.37 -4.08 -0.34
C GLY A 114 -6.28 -5.25 -0.71
N LEU A 115 -7.49 -5.31 -0.14
CA LEU A 115 -8.47 -6.35 -0.44
C LEU A 115 -8.98 -6.25 -1.89
N TRP A 116 -9.25 -5.04 -2.38
CA TRP A 116 -9.65 -4.83 -3.76
C TRP A 116 -8.54 -5.22 -4.75
N GLY A 117 -7.30 -4.80 -4.51
CA GLY A 117 -6.16 -5.14 -5.35
C GLY A 117 -5.80 -6.63 -5.34
N ALA A 118 -6.10 -7.31 -4.23
CA ALA A 118 -5.95 -8.75 -4.10
C ALA A 118 -7.02 -9.54 -4.87
N THR A 119 -8.27 -9.07 -4.82
CA THR A 119 -9.44 -9.78 -5.37
C THR A 119 -9.76 -9.39 -6.81
N ARG A 120 -9.23 -8.27 -7.32
CA ARG A 120 -9.49 -7.85 -8.70
C ARG A 120 -9.06 -8.91 -9.71
N ARG A 121 -9.94 -9.16 -10.67
CA ARG A 121 -9.62 -9.94 -11.87
C ARG A 121 -8.81 -9.06 -12.79
N ARG A 122 -7.54 -9.42 -13.04
CA ARG A 122 -6.85 -8.84 -14.20
C ARG A 122 -7.52 -9.41 -15.43
N VAL A 123 -8.03 -8.52 -16.29
CA VAL A 123 -8.31 -8.88 -17.67
C VAL A 123 -6.96 -9.21 -18.28
N VAL A 124 -6.61 -10.50 -18.30
CA VAL A 124 -5.61 -10.99 -19.22
C VAL A 124 -6.22 -10.69 -20.58
N GLN A 125 -5.67 -9.71 -21.29
CA GLN A 125 -5.93 -9.58 -22.72
C GLN A 125 -5.47 -10.90 -23.33
N SER A 126 -6.40 -11.83 -23.51
CA SER A 126 -6.23 -12.95 -24.41
C SER A 126 -5.87 -12.33 -25.75
N GLY A 127 -4.65 -12.61 -26.22
CA GLY A 127 -4.24 -12.21 -27.57
C GLY A 127 -5.29 -12.65 -28.58
N PRO A 128 -5.42 -11.94 -29.72
CA PRO A 128 -6.48 -12.19 -30.68
C PRO A 128 -6.49 -13.68 -31.04
N THR A 129 -7.61 -14.34 -30.74
CA THR A 129 -7.91 -15.69 -31.25
C THR A 129 -7.74 -15.64 -32.74
N ALA A 130 -6.64 -16.22 -33.23
CA ALA A 130 -6.43 -16.46 -34.64
C ALA A 130 -7.59 -17.36 -35.11
N SER A 131 -8.58 -16.75 -35.75
CA SER A 131 -9.60 -17.46 -36.50
C SER A 131 -8.88 -18.25 -37.59
N VAL A 132 -8.75 -19.56 -37.40
CA VAL A 132 -8.30 -20.49 -38.43
C VAL A 132 -9.28 -20.37 -39.60
N PRO A 133 -8.84 -19.94 -40.81
CA PRO A 133 -9.72 -19.87 -41.97
C PRO A 133 -10.16 -21.28 -42.36
N ARG A 134 -11.47 -21.45 -42.58
CA ARG A 134 -12.13 -22.74 -42.83
C ARG A 134 -12.10 -23.15 -44.31
N ASP A 135 -11.12 -22.71 -45.08
CA ASP A 135 -11.13 -22.82 -46.56
C ASP A 135 -10.08 -23.78 -47.13
N GLN A 136 -9.61 -24.77 -46.36
CA GLN A 136 -8.70 -25.81 -46.88
C GLN A 136 -9.16 -27.25 -46.60
N MET A 137 -10.45 -27.53 -46.76
CA MET A 137 -10.95 -28.89 -46.92
C MET A 137 -11.87 -28.94 -48.14
N SER A 138 -11.28 -29.16 -49.30
CA SER A 138 -11.92 -29.68 -50.50
C SER A 138 -10.94 -30.56 -51.25
#